data_AF-A0A661ZVV6-F1
#
_entry.id   AF-A0A661ZVV6-F1
#
_cell.length_a   1.000
_cell.length_b   1.000
_cell.length_c   1.000
_cell.angle_alpha   90.00
_cell.angle_beta   90.00
_cell.angle_gamma   90.00
#
_symmetry.space_group_name_H-M   'P 1'
#
loop_
_entity.id
_entity.type
_entity.pdbx_description
1 polymer ?
#
loop_
_entity_poly.entity_id
_entity_poly.type
_entity_poly.pdbx_seq_one_letter_code
_entity_poly.pdbx_strand_id
1 'polypeptide(L)'
;MPLNNIDNNPTLSFDTDNKKAGFRLKYLQVYNWGLYDNEVFTISPEMQSSLLIGGNASGKTTLIDALLTIFLSNPKYNLAGDAQKKHDRDISSYILGNFSEITNEKGEIVAEQLRKKDDYTLILASFYNNGLKTDITLGQFFWFRTAESKRPERLYFLSFDKSLKIENDFFLNEITGVSELKKRLERLKIFSLGKKKINRKGLFTDKYTIYSDKFAELFGLRNKDKALNLFNQTVSLKNIGNLNNFIRNEMLETENIEPSIKKIKDAFDEAKMFSDEIEKTEKKIELIKPIKDKGKLYKELETELNNTQNSLDILNSFFGSLKKTLLKKEKAEKESNLEKLNTKFNEEFDDEIGLLKQKKDEQEQINNDITAIENNTGISEINSEILLQNSNLTPVKTKSNKYKINAEDLNI
;
A
#
# COMPACT_ATOMS: atom_id res chain seq x y z
N MET A 1 -3.88 21.72 -19.30
CA MET A 1 -4.87 22.62 -18.66
C MET A 1 -5.86 23.08 -19.72
N PRO A 2 -7.15 23.30 -19.39
CA PRO A 2 -7.90 23.01 -18.15
C PRO A 2 -9.00 21.92 -18.37
N LEU A 3 -9.24 20.99 -17.45
CA LEU A 3 -10.10 21.07 -16.25
C LEU A 3 -11.57 21.42 -16.57
N ASN A 4 -12.46 20.43 -16.45
CA ASN A 4 -13.55 20.51 -15.48
C ASN A 4 -14.10 19.11 -15.14
N ASN A 5 -13.92 18.77 -13.86
CA ASN A 5 -14.55 17.68 -13.16
C ASN A 5 -16.07 17.76 -13.31
N ILE A 6 -16.71 16.66 -13.69
CA ILE A 6 -18.14 16.47 -13.43
C ILE A 6 -18.21 15.57 -12.21
N ASP A 7 -18.64 16.18 -11.11
CA ASP A 7 -18.85 15.56 -9.81
C ASP A 7 -19.66 14.26 -9.95
N ASN A 8 -19.02 13.14 -9.63
CA ASN A 8 -19.72 11.91 -9.22
C ASN A 8 -20.23 12.10 -7.80
N ASN A 9 -21.22 12.98 -7.64
CA ASN A 9 -22.12 12.95 -6.50
C ASN A 9 -23.41 12.27 -6.99
N PRO A 10 -23.93 11.22 -6.32
CA PRO A 10 -25.31 10.84 -6.52
C PRO A 10 -26.15 11.97 -5.93
N THR A 11 -26.34 13.03 -6.72
CA THR A 11 -27.42 13.98 -6.49
C THR A 11 -28.67 13.15 -6.39
N LEU A 12 -29.23 13.10 -5.17
CA LEU A 12 -30.58 12.65 -4.90
C LEU A 12 -31.51 13.48 -5.79
N SER A 13 -31.66 13.07 -7.05
CA SER A 13 -32.74 13.51 -7.89
C SER A 13 -33.99 12.93 -7.27
N PHE A 14 -34.61 13.71 -6.37
CA PHE A 14 -35.99 13.52 -5.99
C PHE A 14 -36.84 13.80 -7.23
N ASP A 15 -36.88 12.82 -8.14
CA ASP A 15 -37.74 12.85 -9.30
C ASP A 15 -39.17 13.11 -8.82
N THR A 16 -39.78 14.15 -9.36
CA THR A 16 -41.13 14.61 -8.99
C THR A 16 -42.24 13.67 -9.47
N ASP A 17 -41.88 12.55 -10.12
CA ASP A 17 -42.71 11.38 -10.39
C ASP A 17 -42.76 10.35 -9.24
N ASN A 18 -42.20 10.68 -8.07
CA ASN A 18 -42.31 9.89 -6.84
C ASN A 18 -43.76 9.72 -6.32
N LYS A 19 -44.75 10.37 -6.95
CA LYS A 19 -46.17 10.28 -6.57
C LYS A 19 -46.72 8.84 -6.57
N LYS A 20 -46.06 7.90 -7.25
CA LYS A 20 -46.45 6.49 -7.31
C LYS A 20 -45.40 5.49 -6.82
N ALA A 21 -44.37 5.89 -6.08
CA ALA A 21 -43.43 4.94 -5.49
C ALA A 21 -44.05 4.17 -4.31
N GLY A 22 -43.62 2.92 -4.11
CA GLY A 22 -44.06 2.04 -3.02
C GLY A 22 -45.29 1.17 -3.33
N PHE A 23 -45.53 0.17 -2.50
CA PHE A 23 -46.73 -0.66 -2.56
C PHE A 23 -47.92 0.06 -1.92
N ARG A 24 -49.06 0.06 -2.61
CA ARG A 24 -50.31 0.68 -2.15
C ARG A 24 -51.42 -0.35 -2.06
N LEU A 25 -52.29 -0.21 -1.06
CA LEU A 25 -53.48 -1.07 -0.92
C LEU A 25 -54.36 -0.92 -2.16
N LYS A 26 -54.57 -2.02 -2.87
CA LYS A 26 -55.47 -2.12 -4.02
C LYS A 26 -56.87 -2.45 -3.55
N TYR A 27 -56.97 -3.48 -2.71
CA TYR A 27 -58.21 -3.88 -2.04
C TYR A 27 -57.94 -4.70 -0.77
N LEU A 28 -58.90 -4.70 0.15
CA LEU A 28 -59.00 -5.58 1.31
C LEU A 28 -60.33 -6.33 1.21
N GLN A 29 -60.29 -7.64 1.37
CA GLN A 29 -61.43 -8.53 1.41
C GLN A 29 -61.51 -9.24 2.76
N VAL A 30 -62.71 -9.31 3.31
CA VAL A 30 -62.99 -10.05 4.53
C VAL A 30 -64.16 -10.98 4.29
N TYR A 31 -64.05 -12.19 4.82
CA TYR A 31 -65.12 -13.19 4.90
C TYR A 31 -65.22 -13.64 6.34
N ASN A 32 -66.43 -13.60 6.91
CA ASN A 32 -66.70 -13.92 8.29
C ASN A 32 -65.78 -13.12 9.23
N TRP A 33 -66.00 -11.82 9.39
CA TRP A 33 -65.18 -10.96 10.27
C TRP A 33 -66.01 -9.89 10.98
N GLY A 34 -66.00 -9.87 12.31
CA GLY A 34 -66.89 -9.04 13.11
C GLY A 34 -68.36 -9.27 12.72
N LEU A 35 -69.03 -8.21 12.27
CA LEU A 35 -70.43 -8.25 11.82
C LEU A 35 -70.58 -8.63 10.33
N TYR A 36 -69.48 -8.75 9.58
CA TYR A 36 -69.51 -9.24 8.20
C TYR A 36 -69.62 -10.76 8.24
N ASP A 37 -70.74 -11.30 7.75
CA ASP A 37 -71.11 -12.71 7.89
C ASP A 37 -71.56 -13.31 6.55
N ASN A 38 -71.10 -14.53 6.26
CA ASN A 38 -71.48 -15.38 5.12
C ASN A 38 -71.35 -14.77 3.70
N GLU A 39 -70.75 -13.59 3.58
CA GLU A 39 -70.47 -12.92 2.31
C GLU A 39 -69.06 -12.33 2.29
N VAL A 40 -68.50 -12.16 1.09
CA VAL A 40 -67.21 -11.48 0.91
C VAL A 40 -67.45 -9.97 0.83
N PHE A 41 -66.93 -9.25 1.82
CA PHE A 41 -66.95 -7.79 1.80
C PHE A 41 -65.62 -7.25 1.31
N THR A 42 -65.65 -6.37 0.30
CA THR A 42 -64.45 -5.80 -0.32
C THR A 42 -64.44 -4.27 -0.18
N ILE A 43 -63.32 -3.73 0.31
CA ILE A 43 -63.00 -2.30 0.15
C ILE A 43 -61.88 -2.14 -0.86
N SER A 44 -62.04 -1.21 -1.79
CA SER A 44 -61.09 -0.96 -2.86
C SER A 44 -60.75 0.53 -2.89
N PRO A 45 -59.69 0.96 -2.17
CA PRO A 45 -59.25 2.35 -2.21
C PRO A 45 -58.54 2.72 -3.52
N GLU A 46 -58.42 1.77 -4.47
CA GLU A 46 -57.84 1.97 -5.79
C GLU A 46 -56.44 2.58 -5.75
N MET A 47 -55.64 2.19 -4.74
CA MET A 47 -54.29 2.69 -4.51
C MET A 47 -54.23 4.21 -4.24
N GLN A 48 -55.32 4.81 -3.77
CA GLN A 48 -55.44 6.23 -3.46
C GLN A 48 -55.87 6.45 -2.01
N SER A 49 -55.77 7.70 -1.54
CA SER A 49 -56.35 8.11 -0.27
C SER A 49 -57.88 8.00 -0.35
N SER A 50 -58.46 7.25 0.59
CA SER A 50 -59.90 6.97 0.62
C SER A 50 -60.49 7.30 1.98
N LEU A 51 -61.72 7.80 2.00
CA LEU A 51 -62.45 8.14 3.21
C LEU A 51 -63.58 7.13 3.44
N LEU A 52 -63.52 6.38 4.54
CA LEU A 52 -64.62 5.49 4.96
C LEU A 52 -65.64 6.27 5.79
N ILE A 53 -66.86 6.43 5.25
CA ILE A 53 -67.98 7.13 5.89
C ILE A 53 -69.09 6.14 6.25
N GLY A 54 -69.81 6.38 7.35
CA GLY A 54 -70.98 5.61 7.76
C GLY A 54 -71.43 5.96 9.17
N GLY A 55 -72.55 5.42 9.64
CA GLY A 55 -73.04 5.61 11.02
C GLY A 55 -72.16 4.99 12.10
N ASN A 56 -72.41 5.32 13.37
CA ASN A 56 -71.74 4.63 14.48
C ASN A 56 -72.06 3.12 14.44
N ALA A 57 -71.10 2.28 14.81
CA ALA A 57 -71.19 0.81 14.77
C ALA A 57 -71.40 0.19 13.38
N SER A 58 -71.25 0.94 12.28
CA SER A 58 -71.42 0.42 10.91
C SER A 58 -70.29 -0.50 10.39
N GLY A 59 -69.39 -0.99 11.25
CA GLY A 59 -68.29 -1.88 10.85
C GLY A 59 -67.03 -1.20 10.27
N LYS A 60 -66.95 0.14 10.18
CA LYS A 60 -65.76 0.84 9.65
C LYS A 60 -64.47 0.47 10.38
N THR A 61 -64.45 0.60 11.71
CA THR A 61 -63.29 0.24 12.53
C THR A 61 -62.97 -1.24 12.41
N THR A 62 -64.00 -2.09 12.27
CA THR A 62 -63.84 -3.54 12.06
C THR A 62 -63.04 -3.86 10.79
N LEU A 63 -63.22 -3.12 9.70
CA LEU A 63 -62.42 -3.29 8.48
C LEU A 63 -60.98 -2.82 8.65
N ILE A 64 -60.76 -1.71 9.36
CA ILE A 64 -59.41 -1.24 9.68
C ILE A 64 -58.69 -2.22 10.61
N ASP A 65 -59.42 -2.77 11.58
CA ASP A 65 -58.94 -3.83 12.46
C ASP A 65 -58.52 -5.07 11.65
N ALA A 66 -59.27 -5.48 10.63
CA ALA A 66 -58.85 -6.56 9.72
C ALA A 66 -57.53 -6.25 9.00
N LEU A 67 -57.37 -5.01 8.52
CA LEU A 67 -56.13 -4.59 7.88
C LEU A 67 -54.94 -4.60 8.86
N LEU A 68 -55.15 -4.18 10.11
CA LEU A 68 -54.14 -4.31 11.17
C LEU A 68 -53.78 -5.77 11.45
N THR A 69 -54.77 -6.66 11.50
CA THR A 69 -54.56 -8.11 11.70
C THR A 69 -53.65 -8.69 10.63
N ILE A 70 -53.74 -8.25 9.37
CA ILE A 70 -52.87 -8.74 8.29
C ILE A 70 -51.39 -8.52 8.60
N PHE A 71 -51.04 -7.40 9.24
CA PHE A 71 -49.67 -6.97 9.46
C PHE A 71 -49.10 -7.27 10.83
N LEU A 72 -49.95 -7.40 11.87
CA LEU A 72 -49.52 -7.49 13.25
C LEU A 72 -49.84 -8.87 13.85
N SER A 73 -48.95 -9.40 14.69
CA SER A 73 -49.20 -10.66 15.41
C SER A 73 -50.31 -10.53 16.45
N ASN A 74 -50.29 -9.41 17.19
CA ASN A 74 -51.22 -9.09 18.27
C ASN A 74 -51.67 -7.62 18.13
N PRO A 75 -52.51 -7.30 17.14
CA PRO A 75 -53.10 -5.97 17.03
C PRO A 75 -53.97 -5.68 18.27
N LYS A 76 -53.97 -4.42 18.69
CA LYS A 76 -54.95 -3.93 19.65
C LYS A 76 -56.16 -3.43 18.84
N TYR A 77 -57.33 -3.97 19.13
CA TYR A 77 -58.53 -3.71 18.33
C TYR A 77 -59.36 -2.56 18.88
N ASN A 78 -60.20 -1.97 18.01
CA ASN A 78 -61.18 -0.94 18.38
C ASN A 78 -60.56 0.35 18.99
N LEU A 79 -59.33 0.69 18.60
CA LEU A 79 -58.60 1.85 19.14
C LEU A 79 -59.22 3.21 18.73
N ALA A 80 -60.07 3.23 17.71
CA ALA A 80 -60.77 4.45 17.27
C ALA A 80 -62.02 4.81 18.13
N GLY A 81 -62.50 3.86 18.95
CA GLY A 81 -63.65 4.04 19.84
C GLY A 81 -63.36 4.86 21.11
N ASP A 82 -64.31 4.94 22.04
CA ASP A 82 -64.11 5.58 23.33
C ASP A 82 -63.29 4.69 24.27
N ALA A 83 -62.16 5.20 24.73
CA ALA A 83 -61.18 4.52 25.59
C ALA A 83 -61.72 4.04 26.96
N GLN A 84 -62.99 4.36 27.28
CA GLN A 84 -63.66 4.05 28.55
C GLN A 84 -64.32 2.66 28.54
N LYS A 85 -64.68 2.10 27.37
CA LYS A 85 -65.22 0.72 27.29
C LYS A 85 -64.09 -0.28 27.08
N LYS A 86 -63.37 -0.53 28.17
CA LYS A 86 -62.26 -1.47 28.30
C LYS A 86 -62.76 -2.93 28.38
N HIS A 87 -63.67 -3.31 27.49
CA HIS A 87 -64.00 -4.72 27.28
C HIS A 87 -63.27 -5.19 26.01
N ASP A 88 -62.20 -5.93 26.26
CA ASP A 88 -61.24 -6.46 25.30
C ASP A 88 -61.94 -7.28 24.22
N ARG A 89 -62.23 -6.66 23.08
CA ARG A 89 -62.58 -7.40 21.87
C ARG A 89 -61.32 -8.11 21.38
N ASP A 90 -61.15 -9.34 21.82
CA ASP A 90 -60.10 -10.23 21.33
C ASP A 90 -60.38 -10.70 19.89
N ILE A 91 -59.34 -11.22 19.23
CA ILE A 91 -59.45 -11.85 17.90
C ILE A 91 -60.62 -12.85 17.81
N SER A 92 -60.87 -13.62 18.88
CA SER A 92 -61.98 -14.57 18.94
C SER A 92 -63.35 -13.90 18.81
N SER A 93 -63.51 -12.70 19.37
CA SER A 93 -64.76 -11.93 19.27
C SER A 93 -65.05 -11.49 17.84
N TYR A 94 -64.00 -11.16 17.07
CA TYR A 94 -64.13 -10.84 15.65
C TYR A 94 -64.41 -12.10 14.79
N ILE A 95 -63.87 -13.26 15.14
CA ILE A 95 -64.10 -14.52 14.42
C ILE A 95 -65.46 -15.17 14.76
N LEU A 96 -66.01 -14.93 15.93
CA LEU A 96 -67.34 -15.42 16.29
C LEU A 96 -68.44 -14.39 15.97
N GLY A 97 -68.05 -13.14 15.73
CA GLY A 97 -68.97 -12.06 15.41
C GLY A 97 -69.82 -11.65 16.61
N ASN A 98 -69.19 -11.47 17.78
CA ASN A 98 -69.89 -11.09 19.00
C ASN A 98 -70.48 -9.69 18.86
N PHE A 99 -71.81 -9.56 18.95
CA PHE A 99 -72.50 -8.29 18.68
C PHE A 99 -73.37 -7.79 19.83
N SER A 100 -73.88 -8.68 20.68
CA SER A 100 -74.68 -8.34 21.85
C SER A 100 -74.25 -9.21 23.04
N GLU A 101 -74.71 -8.86 24.24
CA GLU A 101 -74.54 -9.65 25.45
C GLU A 101 -75.92 -10.02 25.99
N ILE A 102 -76.15 -11.31 26.24
CA ILE A 102 -77.36 -11.84 26.86
C ILE A 102 -77.02 -12.49 28.19
N THR A 103 -77.90 -12.33 29.18
CA THR A 103 -77.78 -13.05 30.44
C THR A 103 -78.41 -14.42 30.29
N ASN A 104 -77.63 -15.48 30.48
CA ASN A 104 -78.14 -16.85 30.43
C ASN A 104 -79.03 -17.16 31.66
N GLU A 105 -79.73 -18.30 31.64
CA GLU A 105 -80.60 -18.75 32.74
C GLU A 105 -79.87 -18.96 34.07
N LYS A 106 -78.53 -19.02 34.06
CA LYS A 106 -77.66 -19.13 35.25
C LYS A 106 -77.18 -17.77 35.76
N GLY A 107 -77.63 -16.66 35.16
CA GLY A 107 -77.23 -15.30 35.53
C GLY A 107 -75.88 -14.86 34.98
N GLU A 108 -75.25 -15.64 34.10
CA GLU A 108 -73.96 -15.31 33.49
C GLU A 108 -74.17 -14.52 32.19
N ILE A 109 -73.37 -13.47 31.99
CA ILE A 109 -73.39 -12.67 30.76
C ILE A 109 -72.62 -13.43 29.68
N VAL A 110 -73.31 -13.82 28.60
CA VAL A 110 -72.76 -14.53 27.45
C VAL A 110 -72.94 -13.67 26.20
N ALA A 111 -71.90 -13.54 25.39
CA ALA A 111 -72.00 -12.82 24.13
C ALA A 111 -72.82 -13.61 23.09
N GLU A 112 -73.77 -12.97 22.42
CA GLU A 112 -74.41 -13.53 21.23
C GLU A 112 -73.42 -13.52 20.06
N GLN A 113 -73.34 -14.66 19.37
CA GLN A 113 -72.37 -14.93 18.31
C GLN A 113 -73.12 -15.13 17.00
N LEU A 114 -72.65 -14.47 15.94
CA LEU A 114 -73.17 -14.70 14.59
C LEU A 114 -72.72 -16.06 14.03
N ARG A 115 -71.56 -16.53 14.47
CA ARG A 115 -70.86 -17.70 13.93
C ARG A 115 -70.55 -18.72 14.99
N LYS A 116 -70.51 -19.98 14.57
CA LYS A 116 -70.08 -21.11 15.39
C LYS A 116 -68.59 -21.33 15.23
N LYS A 117 -68.01 -22.13 16.11
CA LYS A 117 -66.58 -22.47 16.05
C LYS A 117 -66.19 -23.38 14.88
N ASP A 118 -67.17 -23.97 14.22
CA ASP A 118 -66.96 -24.76 12.99
C ASP A 118 -66.80 -23.86 11.76
N ASP A 119 -67.20 -22.59 11.86
CA ASP A 119 -66.99 -21.61 10.80
C ASP A 119 -65.52 -21.14 10.77
N TYR A 120 -65.12 -20.65 9.61
CA TYR A 120 -63.80 -20.08 9.40
C TYR A 120 -63.89 -18.62 8.96
N THR A 121 -62.78 -17.91 9.15
CA THR A 121 -62.60 -16.52 8.75
C THR A 121 -61.44 -16.44 7.76
N LEU A 122 -61.61 -15.63 6.72
CA LEU A 122 -60.56 -15.33 5.76
C LEU A 122 -60.43 -13.82 5.60
N ILE A 123 -59.21 -13.32 5.77
CA ILE A 123 -58.85 -11.93 5.55
C ILE A 123 -57.77 -11.90 4.48
N LEU A 124 -57.91 -11.01 3.51
CA LEU A 124 -56.98 -10.89 2.39
C LEU A 124 -56.81 -9.42 1.99
N ALA A 125 -55.57 -8.97 1.81
CA ALA A 125 -55.28 -7.66 1.21
C ALA A 125 -54.28 -7.77 0.07
N SER A 126 -54.58 -7.09 -1.03
CA SER A 126 -53.71 -7.01 -2.19
C SER A 126 -53.12 -5.61 -2.31
N PHE A 127 -51.82 -5.56 -2.58
CA PHE A 127 -51.03 -4.35 -2.71
C PHE A 127 -50.34 -4.33 -4.05
N TYR A 128 -50.35 -3.17 -4.72
CA TYR A 128 -49.71 -2.99 -6.01
C TYR A 128 -48.65 -1.91 -5.95
N ASN A 129 -47.51 -2.15 -6.60
CA ASN A 129 -46.48 -1.15 -6.80
C ASN A 129 -46.41 -0.79 -8.28
N ASN A 130 -46.78 0.46 -8.63
CA ASN A 130 -46.78 0.94 -10.00
C ASN A 130 -45.38 0.96 -10.64
N GLY A 131 -44.33 1.22 -9.85
CA GLY A 131 -42.96 1.27 -10.34
C GLY A 131 -42.40 -0.12 -10.65
N LEU A 132 -42.68 -1.10 -9.78
CA LEU A 132 -42.24 -2.48 -9.98
C LEU A 132 -43.19 -3.29 -10.87
N LYS A 133 -44.42 -2.80 -11.09
CA LYS A 133 -45.53 -3.49 -11.76
C LYS A 133 -45.85 -4.87 -11.17
N THR A 134 -45.67 -5.01 -9.86
CA THR A 134 -45.89 -6.25 -9.14
C THR A 134 -47.04 -6.13 -8.14
N ASP A 135 -47.84 -7.18 -8.05
CA ASP A 135 -48.84 -7.36 -6.98
C ASP A 135 -48.25 -8.22 -5.85
N ILE A 136 -48.48 -7.82 -4.60
CA ILE A 136 -48.29 -8.65 -3.41
C ILE A 136 -49.66 -8.85 -2.79
N THR A 137 -50.04 -10.10 -2.54
CA THR A 137 -51.24 -10.41 -1.77
C THR A 137 -50.86 -11.05 -0.45
N LEU A 138 -51.38 -10.52 0.64
CA LEU A 138 -51.25 -11.05 1.98
C LEU A 138 -52.59 -11.61 2.43
N GLY A 139 -52.59 -12.74 3.12
CA GLY A 139 -53.82 -13.26 3.68
C GLY A 139 -53.62 -14.12 4.92
N GLN A 140 -54.69 -14.20 5.70
CA GLN A 140 -54.76 -14.94 6.95
C GLN A 140 -56.08 -15.70 7.02
N PHE A 141 -55.97 -16.97 7.34
CA PHE A 141 -57.10 -17.86 7.56
C PHE A 141 -57.17 -18.25 9.03
N PHE A 142 -58.35 -18.19 9.62
CA PHE A 142 -58.60 -18.50 11.02
C PHE A 142 -59.70 -19.55 11.16
N TRP A 143 -59.52 -20.45 12.11
CA TRP A 143 -60.50 -21.48 12.46
C TRP A 143 -60.30 -21.89 13.92
N PHE A 144 -61.31 -22.52 14.53
CA PHE A 144 -61.10 -23.24 15.79
C PHE A 144 -60.86 -24.70 15.49
N ARG A 145 -59.85 -25.30 16.14
CA ARG A 145 -59.52 -26.72 15.92
C ARG A 145 -60.62 -27.66 16.45
N THR A 146 -61.27 -27.27 17.54
CA THR A 146 -62.41 -27.97 18.15
C THR A 146 -63.38 -26.96 18.76
N ALA A 147 -64.62 -27.37 19.05
CA ALA A 147 -65.63 -26.54 19.71
C ALA A 147 -65.20 -26.06 21.12
N GLU A 148 -64.30 -26.79 21.80
CA GLU A 148 -63.78 -26.45 23.12
C GLU A 148 -62.57 -25.50 23.04
N SER A 149 -62.00 -25.30 21.84
CA SER A 149 -60.82 -24.47 21.65
C SER A 149 -61.10 -23.02 22.07
N LYS A 150 -60.27 -22.49 22.97
CA LYS A 150 -60.40 -21.10 23.48
C LYS A 150 -59.83 -20.06 22.52
N ARG A 151 -58.84 -20.44 21.71
CA ARG A 151 -58.16 -19.55 20.77
C ARG A 151 -58.24 -20.13 19.35
N PRO A 152 -58.39 -19.26 18.34
CA PRO A 152 -58.35 -19.68 16.95
C PRO A 152 -56.92 -20.03 16.55
N GLU A 153 -56.78 -21.03 15.69
CA GLU A 153 -55.55 -21.28 14.94
C GLU A 153 -55.47 -20.32 13.74
N ARG A 154 -54.25 -20.13 13.22
CA ARG A 154 -53.97 -19.18 12.15
C ARG A 154 -53.09 -19.82 11.10
N LEU A 155 -53.41 -19.56 9.84
CA LEU A 155 -52.58 -19.88 8.70
C LEU A 155 -52.34 -18.60 7.92
N TYR A 156 -51.08 -18.21 7.83
CA TYR A 156 -50.63 -17.08 7.04
C TYR A 156 -50.28 -17.56 5.65
N PHE A 157 -50.62 -16.79 4.62
CA PHE A 157 -50.18 -17.04 3.25
C PHE A 157 -49.87 -15.72 2.54
N LEU A 158 -49.00 -15.81 1.54
CA LEU A 158 -48.62 -14.67 0.73
C LEU A 158 -48.41 -15.08 -0.72
N SER A 159 -48.71 -14.15 -1.62
CA SER A 159 -48.55 -14.28 -3.06
C SER A 159 -47.75 -13.11 -3.60
N PHE A 160 -46.82 -13.40 -4.52
CA PHE A 160 -46.02 -12.41 -5.22
C PHE A 160 -46.26 -12.52 -6.72
N ASP A 161 -46.38 -11.39 -7.39
CA ASP A 161 -46.65 -11.27 -8.83
C ASP A 161 -48.00 -11.88 -9.25
N LYS A 162 -48.90 -12.11 -8.29
CA LYS A 162 -50.26 -12.58 -8.52
C LYS A 162 -51.21 -12.00 -7.46
N SER A 163 -52.20 -11.24 -7.94
CA SER A 163 -53.31 -10.71 -7.17
C SER A 163 -54.34 -11.83 -6.93
N LEU A 164 -54.65 -12.14 -5.68
CA LEU A 164 -55.65 -13.17 -5.33
C LEU A 164 -56.95 -12.52 -4.83
N LYS A 165 -58.09 -13.11 -5.14
CA LYS A 165 -59.41 -12.70 -4.65
C LYS A 165 -60.14 -13.86 -3.98
N ILE A 166 -60.85 -13.61 -2.89
CA ILE A 166 -61.55 -14.65 -2.12
C ILE A 166 -62.57 -15.39 -2.99
N GLU A 167 -63.39 -14.65 -3.75
CA GLU A 167 -64.48 -15.18 -4.57
C GLU A 167 -63.96 -16.13 -5.68
N ASN A 168 -62.82 -15.78 -6.29
CA ASN A 168 -62.29 -16.49 -7.46
C ASN A 168 -61.28 -17.57 -7.08
N ASP A 169 -60.44 -17.31 -6.08
CA ASP A 169 -59.30 -18.16 -5.77
C ASP A 169 -59.58 -19.14 -4.64
N PHE A 170 -60.54 -18.88 -3.75
CA PHE A 170 -60.75 -19.70 -2.55
C PHE A 170 -62.05 -20.51 -2.56
N PHE A 171 -63.04 -20.22 -3.44
CA PHE A 171 -64.26 -21.03 -3.60
C PHE A 171 -64.86 -21.49 -2.25
N LEU A 172 -65.38 -20.53 -1.49
CA LEU A 172 -65.76 -20.67 -0.07
C LEU A 172 -66.66 -21.89 0.24
N ASN A 173 -67.47 -22.34 -0.72
CA ASN A 173 -68.37 -23.49 -0.58
C ASN A 173 -67.65 -24.84 -0.57
N GLU A 174 -66.41 -24.91 -1.07
CA GLU A 174 -65.61 -26.14 -1.16
C GLU A 174 -64.59 -26.27 -0.01
N ILE A 175 -64.31 -25.18 0.70
CA ILE A 175 -63.38 -25.18 1.84
C ILE A 175 -64.14 -25.57 3.11
N THR A 176 -64.07 -26.85 3.47
CA THR A 176 -64.61 -27.37 4.73
C THR A 176 -63.54 -27.47 5.84
N GLY A 177 -62.30 -27.06 5.55
CA GLY A 177 -61.23 -27.04 6.54
C GLY A 177 -59.84 -26.73 5.98
N VAL A 178 -58.88 -26.68 6.90
CA VAL A 178 -57.48 -26.26 6.65
C VAL A 178 -56.76 -27.12 5.61
N SER A 179 -57.07 -28.42 5.58
CA SER A 179 -56.43 -29.36 4.65
C SER A 179 -56.76 -29.01 3.20
N GLU A 180 -58.03 -28.71 2.91
CA GLU A 180 -58.44 -28.32 1.56
C GLU A 180 -57.93 -26.92 1.20
N LEU A 181 -57.90 -25.99 2.16
CA LEU A 181 -57.25 -24.70 1.97
C LEU A 181 -55.76 -24.84 1.60
N LYS A 182 -55.00 -25.68 2.31
CA LYS A 182 -53.58 -25.93 2.01
C LYS A 182 -53.40 -26.51 0.61
N LYS A 183 -54.20 -27.51 0.23
CA LYS A 183 -54.21 -28.05 -1.14
C LYS A 183 -54.58 -26.99 -2.17
N ARG A 184 -55.55 -26.13 -1.86
CA ARG A 184 -55.96 -25.03 -2.75
C ARG A 184 -54.83 -24.04 -2.96
N LEU A 185 -54.16 -23.59 -1.89
CA LEU A 185 -52.98 -22.74 -1.96
C LEU A 185 -51.86 -23.38 -2.79
N GLU A 186 -51.61 -24.68 -2.63
CA GLU A 186 -50.66 -25.45 -3.46
C GLU A 186 -51.06 -25.46 -4.94
N ARG A 187 -52.34 -25.71 -5.26
CA ARG A 187 -52.89 -25.69 -6.63
C ARG A 187 -52.86 -24.32 -7.29
N LEU A 188 -53.02 -23.23 -6.52
CA LEU A 188 -52.98 -21.86 -7.03
C LEU A 188 -51.62 -21.46 -7.61
N LYS A 189 -50.60 -22.33 -7.49
CA LYS A 189 -49.23 -22.14 -8.01
C LYS A 189 -48.66 -20.77 -7.66
N ILE A 190 -49.00 -20.28 -6.47
CA ILE A 190 -48.48 -19.03 -5.87
C ILE A 190 -46.93 -19.06 -5.81
N PHE A 191 -46.35 -20.26 -5.96
CA PHE A 191 -44.93 -20.61 -5.96
C PHE A 191 -44.19 -20.44 -7.29
N SER A 192 -44.86 -20.08 -8.40
CA SER A 192 -44.22 -19.94 -9.71
C SER A 192 -43.57 -18.56 -9.89
N LEU A 193 -42.57 -18.25 -9.06
CA LEU A 193 -41.74 -17.08 -9.26
C LEU A 193 -40.75 -17.33 -10.41
N GLY A 194 -40.85 -16.52 -11.46
CA GLY A 194 -39.85 -16.46 -12.52
C GLY A 194 -38.46 -16.08 -11.98
N LYS A 195 -37.41 -16.66 -12.59
CA LYS A 195 -35.93 -16.42 -12.50
C LYS A 195 -35.25 -16.18 -11.14
N LYS A 196 -35.91 -15.74 -10.07
CA LYS A 196 -35.39 -15.70 -8.69
C LYS A 196 -36.00 -16.85 -7.90
N LYS A 197 -35.16 -17.83 -7.54
CA LYS A 197 -35.51 -18.96 -6.66
C LYS A 197 -35.80 -18.44 -5.24
N ILE A 198 -37.01 -17.93 -5.01
CA ILE A 198 -37.51 -17.79 -3.64
C ILE A 198 -37.84 -19.20 -3.17
N ASN A 199 -37.23 -19.64 -2.07
CA ASN A 199 -37.50 -20.95 -1.49
C ASN A 199 -39.01 -21.12 -1.26
N ARG A 200 -39.57 -22.23 -1.76
CA ARG A 200 -40.98 -22.65 -1.55
C ARG A 200 -41.39 -22.68 -0.06
N LYS A 201 -40.40 -22.79 0.84
CA LYS A 201 -40.56 -22.67 2.30
C LYS A 201 -41.00 -21.25 2.67
N GLY A 202 -42.18 -21.13 3.29
CA GLY A 202 -42.67 -19.89 3.91
C GLY A 202 -43.61 -19.02 3.07
N LEU A 203 -44.17 -19.53 1.97
CA LEU A 203 -45.27 -18.84 1.25
C LEU A 203 -46.63 -19.04 1.91
N PHE A 204 -46.78 -20.13 2.68
CA PHE A 204 -47.77 -20.23 3.73
C PHE A 204 -47.15 -20.89 4.96
N THR A 205 -47.59 -20.50 6.14
CA THR A 205 -47.01 -20.93 7.42
C THR A 205 -47.99 -20.68 8.55
N ASP A 206 -47.86 -21.44 9.63
CA ASP A 206 -48.50 -21.20 10.93
C ASP A 206 -47.71 -20.21 11.80
N LYS A 207 -46.47 -19.89 11.43
CA LYS A 207 -45.58 -18.99 12.19
C LYS A 207 -45.60 -17.58 11.65
N TYR A 208 -46.06 -16.65 12.46
CA TYR A 208 -46.07 -15.23 12.13
C TYR A 208 -44.66 -14.69 11.80
N THR A 209 -43.61 -15.12 12.50
CA THR A 209 -42.25 -14.62 12.27
C THR A 209 -41.81 -14.82 10.82
N ILE A 210 -41.96 -16.05 10.30
CA ILE A 210 -41.65 -16.41 8.91
C ILE A 210 -42.46 -15.57 7.92
N TYR A 211 -43.77 -15.43 8.16
CA TYR A 211 -44.65 -14.61 7.34
C TYR A 211 -44.24 -13.13 7.34
N SER A 212 -43.91 -12.61 8.52
CA SER A 212 -43.53 -11.21 8.71
C SER A 212 -42.20 -10.83 8.07
N ASP A 213 -41.21 -11.73 8.14
CA ASP A 213 -39.92 -11.53 7.50
C ASP A 213 -40.06 -11.56 5.98
N LYS A 214 -40.88 -12.49 5.46
CA LYS A 214 -41.17 -12.61 4.03
C LYS A 214 -41.85 -11.37 3.46
N PHE A 215 -42.93 -10.89 4.09
CA PHE A 215 -43.58 -9.68 3.55
C PHE A 215 -42.66 -8.47 3.71
N ALA A 216 -41.90 -8.35 4.81
CA ALA A 216 -40.96 -7.25 4.99
C ALA A 216 -39.89 -7.21 3.90
N GLU A 217 -39.36 -8.37 3.52
CA GLU A 217 -38.44 -8.53 2.38
C GLU A 217 -39.10 -8.06 1.07
N LEU A 218 -40.33 -8.52 0.78
CA LEU A 218 -41.02 -8.19 -0.46
C LEU A 218 -41.43 -6.71 -0.56
N PHE A 219 -41.83 -6.10 0.56
CA PHE A 219 -42.14 -4.66 0.64
C PHE A 219 -40.88 -3.78 0.69
N GLY A 220 -39.69 -4.36 0.92
CA GLY A 220 -38.44 -3.61 1.04
C GLY A 220 -38.29 -2.84 2.36
N LEU A 221 -38.85 -3.37 3.46
CA LEU A 221 -38.79 -2.74 4.78
C LEU A 221 -37.40 -2.93 5.41
N ARG A 222 -36.63 -1.84 5.58
CA ARG A 222 -35.30 -1.87 6.22
C ARG A 222 -35.37 -2.24 7.70
N ASN A 223 -36.33 -1.67 8.43
CA ASN A 223 -36.61 -1.97 9.84
C ASN A 223 -38.10 -2.32 10.00
N LYS A 224 -38.40 -3.62 9.90
CA LYS A 224 -39.75 -4.17 9.97
C LYS A 224 -40.47 -3.77 11.25
N ASP A 225 -39.85 -3.95 12.41
CA ASP A 225 -40.53 -3.77 13.70
C ASP A 225 -40.91 -2.30 13.93
N LYS A 226 -40.02 -1.38 13.56
CA LYS A 226 -40.29 0.06 13.62
C LYS A 226 -41.41 0.46 12.65
N ALA A 227 -41.37 -0.03 11.41
CA ALA A 227 -42.40 0.26 10.42
C ALA A 227 -43.79 -0.25 10.86
N LEU A 228 -43.87 -1.46 11.41
CA LEU A 228 -45.11 -2.05 11.90
C LEU A 228 -45.63 -1.34 13.16
N ASN A 229 -44.74 -0.94 14.07
CA ASN A 229 -45.11 -0.16 15.25
C ASN A 229 -45.68 1.21 14.85
N LEU A 230 -45.03 1.91 13.93
CA LEU A 230 -45.50 3.17 13.38
C LEU A 230 -46.90 3.00 12.75
N PHE A 231 -47.12 1.95 11.97
CA PHE A 231 -48.42 1.66 11.36
C PHE A 231 -49.51 1.44 12.43
N ASN A 232 -49.24 0.65 13.46
CA ASN A 232 -50.17 0.39 14.57
C ASN A 232 -50.56 1.68 15.32
N GLN A 233 -49.57 2.56 15.57
CA GLN A 233 -49.81 3.85 16.22
C GLN A 233 -50.58 4.82 15.31
N THR A 234 -50.33 4.78 13.99
CA THR A 234 -50.99 5.62 12.99
C THR A 234 -52.47 5.27 12.79
N VAL A 235 -52.89 4.04 13.09
CA VAL A 235 -54.33 3.74 13.13
C VAL A 235 -55.00 4.34 14.39
N SER A 236 -54.20 4.65 15.41
CA SER A 236 -54.63 5.16 16.71
C SER A 236 -54.41 6.67 16.89
N LEU A 237 -54.27 7.43 15.79
CA LEU A 237 -53.90 8.86 15.81
C LEU A 237 -54.80 9.76 16.67
N LYS A 238 -55.97 9.25 17.10
CA LYS A 238 -56.87 9.93 18.05
C LYS A 238 -56.16 10.28 19.36
N ASN A 239 -55.02 9.65 19.69
CA ASN A 239 -54.25 9.92 20.90
C ASN A 239 -52.74 9.96 20.65
N ILE A 240 -52.27 10.64 19.59
CA ILE A 240 -50.85 11.01 19.52
C ILE A 240 -50.63 11.97 20.68
N GLY A 241 -49.74 11.60 21.61
CA GLY A 241 -49.26 12.55 22.62
C GLY A 241 -48.43 13.66 21.98
N ASN A 242 -47.16 13.77 22.36
CA ASN A 242 -46.28 14.77 21.75
C ASN A 242 -45.82 14.34 20.34
N LEU A 243 -46.30 15.04 19.31
CA LEU A 243 -45.93 14.82 17.90
C LEU A 243 -44.40 14.83 17.67
N ASN A 244 -43.66 15.69 18.37
CA ASN A 244 -42.20 15.75 18.23
C ASN A 244 -41.54 14.45 18.70
N ASN A 245 -42.03 13.85 19.78
CA ASN A 245 -41.50 12.58 20.27
C ASN A 245 -41.83 11.44 19.32
N PHE A 246 -43.03 11.47 18.72
CA PHE A 246 -43.43 10.49 17.70
C PHE A 246 -42.50 10.55 16.47
N ILE A 247 -42.26 11.74 15.91
CA ILE A 247 -41.36 11.89 14.76
C ILE A 247 -39.94 11.45 15.13
N ARG A 248 -39.42 11.91 16.28
CA ARG A 248 -38.04 11.63 16.70
C ARG A 248 -37.79 10.14 16.95
N ASN A 249 -38.74 9.45 17.57
CA ASN A 249 -38.55 8.06 17.97
C ASN A 249 -38.97 7.08 16.88
N GLU A 250 -40.07 7.36 16.17
CA GLU A 250 -40.71 6.40 15.24
C GLU A 250 -40.40 6.68 13.76
N MET A 251 -40.11 7.92 13.36
CA MET A 251 -39.83 8.24 11.95
C MET A 251 -38.34 8.43 11.64
N LEU A 252 -37.54 8.92 12.58
CA LEU A 252 -36.09 9.09 12.37
C LEU A 252 -35.31 7.84 12.73
N GLU A 253 -34.46 7.35 11.85
CA GLU A 253 -33.51 6.27 12.18
C GLU A 253 -32.49 6.80 13.20
N THR A 254 -32.44 6.19 14.39
CA THR A 254 -31.38 6.49 15.37
C THR A 254 -30.13 5.73 14.95
N GLU A 255 -29.35 6.30 14.04
CA GLU A 255 -28.05 5.73 13.72
C GLU A 255 -27.14 5.81 14.95
N ASN A 256 -26.46 4.71 15.28
CA ASN A 256 -25.41 4.75 16.29
C ASN A 256 -24.17 5.42 15.66
N ILE A 257 -24.05 6.72 15.86
CA ILE A 257 -22.98 7.56 15.27
C ILE A 257 -21.67 7.40 16.06
N GLU A 258 -21.73 6.84 17.27
CA GLU A 258 -20.59 6.73 18.20
C GLU A 258 -19.39 5.93 17.63
N PRO A 259 -19.58 4.78 16.95
CA PRO A 259 -18.49 4.09 16.24
C PRO A 259 -17.87 4.93 15.11
N SER A 260 -18.68 5.72 14.40
CA SER A 260 -18.20 6.57 13.30
C SER A 260 -17.36 7.73 13.84
N ILE A 261 -17.81 8.36 14.92
CA ILE A 261 -17.02 9.39 15.63
C ILE A 261 -15.71 8.80 16.14
N LYS A 262 -15.74 7.60 16.73
CA LYS A 262 -14.54 6.93 17.21
C LYS A 262 -13.54 6.68 16.08
N LYS A 263 -13.98 6.18 14.93
CA LYS A 263 -13.11 5.98 13.75
C LYS A 263 -12.44 7.27 13.28
N ILE A 264 -13.20 8.37 13.24
CA ILE A 264 -12.66 9.68 12.84
C ILE A 264 -11.61 10.16 13.84
N LYS A 265 -11.88 9.99 15.14
CA LYS A 265 -10.94 10.35 16.20
C LYS A 265 -9.65 9.52 16.11
N ASP A 266 -9.77 8.21 15.98
CA ASP A 266 -8.62 7.30 15.91
C ASP A 266 -7.74 7.64 14.69
N ALA A 267 -8.36 7.93 13.53
CA ALA A 267 -7.64 8.37 12.33
C ALA A 267 -6.93 9.73 12.49
N PHE A 268 -7.55 10.66 13.22
CA PHE A 268 -6.94 11.95 13.53
C PHE A 268 -5.73 11.80 14.46
N ASP A 269 -5.86 10.97 15.51
CA ASP A 269 -4.78 10.72 16.46
C ASP A 269 -3.57 10.07 15.76
N GLU A 270 -3.81 9.12 14.85
CA GLU A 270 -2.77 8.50 14.01
C GLU A 270 -2.09 9.53 13.09
N ALA A 271 -2.85 10.36 12.39
CA ALA A 271 -2.30 11.39 11.51
C ALA A 271 -1.44 12.41 12.29
N LYS A 272 -1.87 12.76 13.51
CA LYS A 272 -1.11 13.65 14.39
C LYS A 272 0.20 13.01 14.85
N MET A 273 0.19 11.74 15.22
CA MET A 273 1.42 11.02 15.58
C MET A 273 2.45 11.02 14.45
N PHE A 274 2.02 10.77 13.21
CA PHE A 274 2.92 10.84 12.05
C PHE A 274 3.48 12.24 11.81
N SER A 275 2.65 13.27 11.93
CA SER A 275 3.10 14.67 11.81
C SER A 275 4.16 15.01 12.86
N ASP A 276 3.92 14.64 14.13
CA ASP A 276 4.86 14.87 15.22
C ASP A 276 6.19 14.12 15.01
N GLU A 277 6.14 12.92 14.42
CA GLU A 277 7.32 12.11 14.12
C GLU A 277 8.14 12.66 12.94
N ILE A 278 7.47 13.19 11.91
CA ILE A 278 8.10 13.92 10.81
C ILE A 278 8.83 15.14 11.36
N GLU A 279 8.16 15.98 12.16
CA GLU A 279 8.76 17.19 12.72
C GLU A 279 10.00 16.85 13.60
N LYS A 280 9.92 15.79 14.41
CA LYS A 280 11.07 15.29 15.18
C LYS A 280 12.22 14.84 14.29
N THR A 281 11.91 14.17 13.18
CA THR A 281 12.92 13.65 12.25
C THR A 281 13.59 14.78 11.48
N GLU A 282 12.84 15.78 11.04
CA GLU A 282 13.39 16.99 10.40
C GLU A 282 14.36 17.72 11.33
N LYS A 283 13.97 17.93 12.60
CA LYS A 283 14.85 18.50 13.63
C LYS A 283 16.13 17.66 13.83
N LYS A 284 16.03 16.33 13.84
CA LYS A 284 17.22 15.44 13.92
C LYS A 284 18.13 15.61 12.72
N ILE A 285 17.59 15.69 11.50
CA ILE A 285 18.37 15.91 10.27
C ILE A 285 19.08 17.25 10.34
N GLU A 286 18.39 18.30 10.79
CA GLU A 286 18.96 19.64 10.96
C GLU A 286 20.15 19.63 11.93
N LEU A 287 20.03 18.94 13.07
CA LEU A 287 21.10 18.82 14.07
C LEU A 287 22.31 18.00 13.57
N ILE A 288 22.09 16.99 12.74
CA ILE A 288 23.17 16.12 12.23
C ILE A 288 23.91 16.75 11.04
N LYS A 289 23.26 17.62 10.26
CA LYS A 289 23.82 18.23 9.05
C LYS A 289 25.18 18.92 9.29
N PRO A 290 25.36 19.77 10.32
CA PRO A 290 26.67 20.37 10.61
C PRO A 290 27.76 19.35 10.94
N ILE A 291 27.42 18.23 11.58
CA ILE A 291 28.38 17.16 11.92
C ILE A 291 28.86 16.49 10.65
N LYS A 292 27.95 16.17 9.72
CA LYS A 292 28.28 15.60 8.42
C LYS A 292 29.16 16.53 7.60
N ASP A 293 28.83 17.82 7.58
CA ASP A 293 29.58 18.83 6.81
C ASP A 293 30.98 19.04 7.39
N LYS A 294 31.12 19.14 8.72
CA LYS A 294 32.42 19.18 9.39
C LYS A 294 33.23 17.90 9.20
N GLY A 295 32.57 16.74 9.19
CA GLY A 295 33.22 15.46 8.93
C GLY A 295 33.79 15.33 7.52
N LYS A 296 33.13 15.92 6.51
CA LYS A 296 33.69 16.03 5.16
C LYS A 296 34.93 16.91 5.13
N LEU A 297 34.85 18.10 5.72
CA LEU A 297 35.98 19.03 5.80
C LEU A 297 37.18 18.40 6.51
N TYR A 298 36.95 17.66 7.60
CA TYR A 298 38.00 16.93 8.31
C TYR A 298 38.71 15.92 7.41
N LYS A 299 37.96 15.10 6.64
CA LYS A 299 38.56 14.13 5.71
C LYS A 299 39.35 14.79 4.58
N GLU A 300 38.88 15.92 4.08
CA GLU A 300 39.61 16.70 3.06
C GLU A 300 40.95 17.20 3.62
N LEU A 301 40.95 17.81 4.82
CA LEU A 301 42.16 18.25 5.49
C LEU A 301 43.11 17.10 5.86
N GLU A 302 42.57 15.95 6.29
CA GLU A 302 43.36 14.75 6.57
C GLU A 302 44.05 14.21 5.31
N THR A 303 43.35 14.25 4.17
CA THR A 303 43.93 13.86 2.87
C THR A 303 45.04 14.82 2.44
N GLU A 304 44.82 16.12 2.60
CA GLU A 304 45.82 17.16 2.29
C GLU A 304 47.06 17.05 3.17
N LEU A 305 46.88 16.77 4.47
CA LEU A 305 47.95 16.53 5.42
C LEU A 305 48.77 15.30 5.01
N ASN A 306 48.11 14.18 4.72
CA ASN A 306 48.78 12.95 4.27
C ASN A 306 49.56 13.16 2.96
N ASN A 307 49.00 13.90 2.00
CA ASN A 307 49.69 14.22 0.75
C ASN A 307 50.93 15.09 0.99
N THR A 308 50.84 16.06 1.90
CA THR A 308 51.96 16.91 2.28
C THR A 308 53.05 16.10 2.99
N GLN A 309 52.67 15.22 3.91
CA GLN A 309 53.58 14.31 4.61
C GLN A 309 54.32 13.40 3.62
N ASN A 310 53.58 12.76 2.69
CA ASN A 310 54.17 11.94 1.64
C ASN A 310 55.14 12.73 0.75
N SER A 311 54.79 13.99 0.44
CA SER A 311 55.66 14.88 -0.34
C SER A 311 56.97 15.20 0.39
N LEU A 312 56.91 15.41 1.71
CA LEU A 312 58.09 15.61 2.56
C LEU A 312 58.98 14.36 2.61
N ASP A 313 58.39 13.18 2.74
CA ASP A 313 59.14 11.91 2.78
C ASP A 313 59.86 11.63 1.45
N ILE A 314 59.22 11.94 0.32
CA ILE A 314 59.80 11.79 -1.02
C ILE A 314 60.89 12.84 -1.28
N LEU A 315 60.83 14.02 -0.66
CA LEU A 315 61.74 15.14 -0.89
C LEU A 315 63.21 14.75 -0.70
N ASN A 316 63.51 14.02 0.38
CA ASN A 316 64.87 13.55 0.67
C ASN A 316 65.38 12.55 -0.37
N SER A 317 64.52 11.63 -0.82
CA SER A 317 64.82 10.68 -1.89
C SER A 317 65.06 11.38 -3.23
N PHE A 318 64.23 12.39 -3.54
CA PHE A 318 64.37 13.20 -4.74
C PHE A 318 65.69 13.97 -4.75
N PHE A 319 66.01 14.71 -3.68
CA PHE A 319 67.30 15.40 -3.55
C PHE A 319 68.49 14.44 -3.56
N GLY A 320 68.35 13.25 -2.97
CA GLY A 320 69.35 12.17 -3.07
C GLY A 320 69.57 11.71 -4.52
N SER A 321 68.50 11.53 -5.29
CA SER A 321 68.57 11.14 -6.71
C SER A 321 69.17 12.25 -7.59
N LEU A 322 68.84 13.51 -7.31
CA LEU A 322 69.39 14.68 -7.99
C LEU A 322 70.90 14.80 -7.71
N LYS A 323 71.29 14.71 -6.43
CA LYS A 323 72.70 14.70 -6.01
C LYS A 323 73.47 13.57 -6.68
N LYS A 324 72.92 12.36 -6.72
CA LYS A 324 73.53 11.21 -7.41
C LYS A 324 73.74 11.49 -8.89
N THR A 325 72.77 12.10 -9.56
CA THR A 325 72.86 12.45 -10.99
C THR A 325 73.93 13.51 -11.24
N LEU A 326 73.97 14.57 -10.43
CA LEU A 326 74.99 15.62 -10.51
C LEU A 326 76.40 15.08 -10.25
N LEU A 327 76.57 14.27 -9.20
CA LEU A 327 77.86 13.63 -8.89
C LEU A 327 78.31 12.67 -10.00
N LYS A 328 77.40 11.95 -10.64
CA LYS A 328 77.73 11.11 -11.80
C LYS A 328 78.21 11.96 -12.99
N LYS A 329 77.57 13.10 -13.25
CA LYS A 329 77.97 14.03 -14.31
C LYS A 329 79.35 14.61 -14.02
N GLU A 330 79.57 15.09 -12.80
CA GLU A 330 80.86 15.65 -12.38
C GLU A 330 81.97 14.59 -12.42
N LYS A 331 81.68 13.36 -11.98
CA LYS A 331 82.61 12.23 -12.10
C LYS A 331 82.99 11.96 -13.56
N ALA A 332 82.01 11.89 -14.45
CA ALA A 332 82.26 11.67 -15.89
C ALA A 332 83.10 12.80 -16.52
N GLU A 333 82.85 14.06 -16.14
CA GLU A 333 83.67 15.20 -16.57
C GLU A 333 85.11 15.09 -16.05
N LYS A 334 85.28 14.72 -14.77
CA LYS A 334 86.63 14.51 -14.18
C LYS A 334 87.35 13.32 -14.80
N GLU A 335 86.68 12.21 -15.08
CA GLU A 335 87.24 11.05 -15.79
C GLU A 335 87.67 11.43 -17.21
N SER A 336 86.84 12.16 -17.96
CA SER A 336 87.20 12.66 -19.29
C SER A 336 88.39 13.62 -19.25
N ASN A 337 88.48 14.48 -18.24
CA ASN A 337 89.63 15.36 -18.05
C ASN A 337 90.90 14.58 -17.68
N LEU A 338 90.77 13.51 -16.88
CA LEU A 338 91.86 12.60 -16.55
C LEU A 338 92.37 11.86 -17.78
N GLU A 339 91.47 11.36 -18.63
CA GLU A 339 91.84 10.75 -19.91
C GLU A 339 92.60 11.73 -20.80
N LYS A 340 92.09 12.96 -20.96
CA LYS A 340 92.78 14.01 -21.74
C LYS A 340 94.15 14.38 -21.17
N LEU A 341 94.29 14.38 -19.84
CA LEU A 341 95.57 14.69 -19.20
C LEU A 341 96.54 13.52 -19.36
N ASN A 342 96.07 12.27 -19.26
CA ASN A 342 96.87 11.09 -19.49
C ASN A 342 97.29 10.96 -20.95
N THR A 343 96.44 11.29 -21.92
CA THR A 343 96.84 11.31 -23.34
C THR A 343 97.91 12.36 -23.58
N LYS A 344 97.74 13.58 -23.05
CA LYS A 344 98.77 14.63 -23.14
C LYS A 344 100.08 14.23 -22.46
N PHE A 345 100.00 13.65 -21.27
CA PHE A 345 101.18 13.16 -20.56
C PHE A 345 101.89 12.05 -21.35
N ASN A 346 101.13 11.10 -21.93
CA ASN A 346 101.70 10.06 -22.76
C ASN A 346 102.30 10.61 -24.07
N GLU A 347 101.67 11.60 -24.69
CA GLU A 347 102.22 12.30 -25.86
C GLU A 347 103.53 13.02 -25.51
N GLU A 348 103.57 13.80 -24.42
CA GLU A 348 104.78 14.46 -23.94
C GLU A 348 105.88 13.45 -23.56
N PHE A 349 105.49 12.32 -22.95
CA PHE A 349 106.41 11.27 -22.56
C PHE A 349 106.94 10.47 -23.76
N ASP A 350 106.11 10.21 -24.77
CA ASP A 350 106.50 9.58 -26.03
C ASP A 350 107.41 10.52 -26.85
N ASP A 351 107.15 11.82 -26.85
CA ASP A 351 108.02 12.85 -27.43
C ASP A 351 109.38 12.89 -26.73
N GLU A 352 109.41 12.83 -25.40
CA GLU A 352 110.64 12.78 -24.61
C GLU A 352 111.42 11.48 -24.87
N ILE A 353 110.74 10.33 -24.96
CA ILE A 353 111.35 9.06 -25.38
C ILE A 353 111.87 9.14 -26.83
N GLY A 354 111.16 9.80 -27.73
CA GLY A 354 111.57 10.03 -29.11
C GLY A 354 112.85 10.86 -29.20
N LEU A 355 112.93 11.94 -28.43
CA LEU A 355 114.13 12.78 -28.28
C LEU A 355 115.31 12.00 -27.67
N LEU A 356 115.05 11.18 -26.65
CA LEU A 356 116.09 10.33 -26.06
C LEU A 356 116.58 9.26 -27.03
N LYS A 357 115.70 8.67 -27.85
CA LYS A 357 116.09 7.76 -28.94
C LYS A 357 116.94 8.47 -30.00
N GLN A 358 116.54 9.65 -30.46
CA GLN A 358 117.35 10.45 -31.38
C GLN A 358 118.74 10.74 -30.83
N LYS A 359 118.83 11.19 -29.57
CA LYS A 359 120.13 11.42 -28.92
C LYS A 359 120.96 10.13 -28.80
N LYS A 360 120.31 8.98 -28.58
CA LYS A 360 120.99 7.69 -28.55
C LYS A 360 121.50 7.29 -29.93
N ASP A 361 120.69 7.48 -30.98
CA ASP A 361 121.07 7.18 -32.36
C ASP A 361 122.22 8.12 -32.83
N GLU A 362 122.17 9.41 -32.46
CA GLU A 362 123.29 10.35 -32.66
C GLU A 362 124.55 9.90 -31.91
N GLN A 363 124.41 9.38 -30.69
CA GLN A 363 125.53 8.88 -29.90
C GLN A 363 126.10 7.56 -30.48
N GLU A 364 125.26 6.67 -30.99
CA GLU A 364 125.70 5.47 -31.73
C GLU A 364 126.38 5.85 -33.05
N GLN A 365 125.90 6.89 -33.74
CA GLN A 365 126.52 7.40 -34.96
C GLN A 365 127.88 8.05 -34.67
N ILE A 366 128.00 8.84 -33.60
CA ILE A 366 129.27 9.38 -33.13
C ILE A 366 130.22 8.26 -32.70
N ASN A 367 129.74 7.21 -32.04
CA ASN A 367 130.57 6.04 -31.69
C ASN A 367 131.03 5.26 -32.94
N ASN A 368 130.18 5.13 -33.95
CA ASN A 368 130.55 4.54 -35.24
C ASN A 368 131.57 5.42 -35.99
N ASP A 369 131.45 6.74 -35.91
CA ASP A 369 132.43 7.68 -36.47
C ASP A 369 133.77 7.62 -35.71
N ILE A 370 133.75 7.52 -34.37
CA ILE A 370 134.95 7.33 -33.54
C ILE A 370 135.65 6.02 -33.89
N THR A 371 134.91 4.91 -33.97
CA THR A 371 135.48 3.61 -34.34
C THR A 371 135.95 3.55 -35.81
N ALA A 372 135.36 4.34 -36.71
CA ALA A 372 135.85 4.50 -38.08
C ALA A 372 137.15 5.34 -38.14
N ILE A 373 137.28 6.37 -37.30
CA ILE A 373 138.49 7.20 -37.17
C ILE A 373 139.65 6.42 -36.55
N GLU A 374 139.38 5.58 -35.54
CA GLU A 374 140.41 4.75 -34.91
C GLU A 374 140.98 3.67 -35.84
N ASN A 375 140.21 3.24 -36.84
CA ASN A 375 140.59 2.15 -37.74
C ASN A 375 141.15 2.58 -39.09
N ASN A 376 141.29 3.89 -39.37
CA ASN A 376 141.79 4.32 -40.68
C ASN A 376 142.68 5.58 -40.61
N THR A 377 144.00 5.32 -40.69
CA THR A 377 145.11 6.18 -41.13
C THR A 377 146.10 6.73 -40.08
N GLY A 378 147.33 6.21 -40.13
CA GLY A 378 148.55 7.03 -39.98
C GLY A 378 149.52 6.73 -38.83
N ILE A 379 149.15 5.96 -37.79
CA ILE A 379 149.97 5.89 -36.55
C ILE A 379 150.52 4.47 -36.24
N SER A 380 150.03 3.39 -36.86
CA SER A 380 150.57 2.04 -36.59
C SER A 380 151.85 1.68 -37.33
N GLU A 381 152.25 2.42 -38.37
CA GLU A 381 153.53 2.20 -39.10
C GLU A 381 154.68 3.02 -38.51
N ILE A 382 154.41 4.11 -37.79
CA ILE A 382 155.45 4.96 -37.17
C ILE A 382 155.96 4.35 -35.84
N ASN A 383 155.14 3.57 -35.14
CA ASN A 383 155.55 2.94 -33.88
C ASN A 383 156.44 1.70 -34.06
N SER A 384 156.41 1.03 -35.22
CA SER A 384 157.33 -0.05 -35.57
C SER A 384 158.70 0.47 -36.03
N GLU A 385 158.79 1.68 -36.61
CA GLU A 385 160.06 2.33 -36.96
C GLU A 385 160.78 2.97 -35.75
N ILE A 386 160.04 3.47 -34.75
CA ILE A 386 160.62 4.07 -33.52
C ILE A 386 161.26 3.01 -32.60
N LEU A 387 160.80 1.76 -32.65
CA LEU A 387 161.43 0.65 -31.90
C LEU A 387 162.68 0.07 -32.58
N LEU A 388 162.83 0.25 -33.90
CA LEU A 388 163.99 -0.20 -34.68
C LEU A 388 165.13 0.83 -34.74
N GLN A 389 164.87 2.13 -34.51
CA GLN A 389 165.91 3.16 -34.38
C GLN A 389 166.46 3.33 -32.95
N ASN A 390 165.71 2.95 -31.91
CA ASN A 390 166.19 3.00 -30.53
C ASN A 390 167.17 1.87 -30.16
N SER A 391 167.31 0.83 -30.98
CA SER A 391 168.30 -0.25 -30.80
C SER A 391 169.67 0.04 -31.44
N ASN A 392 169.84 1.17 -32.16
CA ASN A 392 171.08 1.54 -32.86
C ASN A 392 171.84 2.76 -32.28
N LEU A 393 171.39 3.33 -31.15
CA LEU A 393 172.08 4.46 -30.49
C LEU A 393 172.86 4.08 -29.22
N THR A 394 173.12 2.79 -29.07
CA THR A 394 173.95 2.14 -28.04
C THR A 394 175.48 2.20 -28.25
N PRO A 395 176.05 3.07 -29.13
CA PRO A 395 177.48 3.38 -28.99
C PRO A 395 177.91 4.83 -29.28
N VAL A 396 177.08 5.86 -29.08
CA VAL A 396 177.49 7.27 -29.35
C VAL A 396 177.54 8.20 -28.13
N LYS A 397 176.83 7.91 -27.01
CA LYS A 397 177.02 8.71 -25.78
C LYS A 397 178.15 8.21 -24.85
N THR A 398 178.65 6.99 -25.07
CA THR A 398 179.89 6.48 -24.45
C THR A 398 181.17 7.08 -25.06
N LYS A 399 181.08 7.88 -26.14
CA LYS A 399 182.18 8.73 -26.66
C LYS A 399 182.12 10.20 -26.22
N SER A 400 181.03 10.64 -25.58
CA SER A 400 180.93 11.99 -24.98
C SER A 400 181.58 12.09 -23.59
N ASN A 401 181.89 10.95 -22.97
CA ASN A 401 182.70 10.87 -21.74
C ASN A 401 184.22 11.04 -21.98
N LYS A 402 184.68 11.56 -23.13
CA LYS A 402 186.12 11.77 -23.41
C LYS A 402 186.55 13.16 -23.91
N TYR A 403 185.63 14.11 -24.16
CA TYR A 403 185.99 15.43 -24.72
C TYR A 403 185.75 16.65 -23.82
N LYS A 404 185.20 16.50 -22.60
CA LYS A 404 185.15 17.60 -21.61
C LYS A 404 186.12 17.44 -20.43
N ILE A 405 186.78 16.29 -20.34
CA ILE A 405 187.87 16.00 -19.40
C ILE A 405 189.25 16.47 -19.93
N ASN A 406 189.35 16.94 -21.19
CA ASN A 406 190.59 17.47 -21.80
C ASN A 406 190.54 18.97 -22.11
N ALA A 407 189.77 19.76 -21.34
CA ALA A 407 189.77 21.22 -21.40
C ALA A 407 189.92 21.85 -20.00
N GLU A 408 190.63 21.15 -19.10
CA GLU A 408 191.64 21.80 -18.26
C GLU A 408 192.89 22.03 -19.15
N ASP A 409 193.64 23.11 -18.88
CA ASP A 409 195.03 23.35 -19.33
C ASP A 409 195.35 24.05 -20.67
N LEU A 410 194.73 25.20 -20.99
CA LEU A 410 195.46 26.27 -21.70
C LEU A 410 195.06 27.67 -21.19
N ASN A 411 195.94 28.22 -20.35
CA ASN A 411 196.07 29.60 -19.90
C ASN A 411 195.84 30.66 -21.00
N ILE A 412 195.02 31.69 -20.71
CA ILE A 412 195.37 33.09 -20.38
C ILE A 412 194.15 33.74 -19.71
#